data_AF-A0A957BA48-F1
#
_entry.id   AF-A0A957BA48-F1
#
_cell.length_a   1.000
_cell.length_b   1.000
_cell.length_c   1.000
_cell.angle_alpha   90.00
_cell.angle_beta   90.00
_cell.angle_gamma   90.00
#
_symmetry.space_group_name_H-M   'P 1'
#
loop_
_entity.id
_entity.type
_entity.pdbx_description
1 polymer ?
#
loop_
_entity_poly.entity_id
_entity_poly.type
_entity_poly.pdbx_seq_one_letter_code
_entity_poly.pdbx_strand_id
1 'polypeptide(L)'
;MADELIPIRLSHLLGHSGVGAIVRGANGLVVVQDTRQWTDRQGLSAGKLIPYVERVRAALGIEEQLREPPVAKELANGQVDGPCVPATRFPSWMRCPSCGAMYRWPWRQDQPDHAPHCNNQDCKYRPKLEQVTWVLAHSNGYLADVPWHFLAHQGSRDPSQRNCKVQDQLRLIERGYEERILRCGACGVGARFRGDERVGFGQGRKQPWTKDDLVPPMEAGDEGDNEQAQVLVINDTRVYVPVAASVLVIPPESRVRKGTVVDRLYRNSGDRSRIDGARTPLARKGIIRTLATEYRCASNDIELALADLDRGYPLYGENLTPGQLRESEFKAFLEVLPDQREDEDLVTRNRSNEWRELASAEDSNSEVRKFVDCVRHLVRVDRLKAVKVFKGFNRLGGEQIVPPDIVGETDWLPAIELYGEGIFLA
;
A
#
# COMPACT_ATOMS: atom_id res chain seq x y z
N MET A 1 9.18 9.56 23.36
CA MET A 1 8.41 8.31 23.22
C MET A 1 9.28 7.38 22.41
N ALA A 2 9.59 6.18 22.91
CA ALA A 2 10.24 5.19 22.06
C ALA A 2 9.16 4.70 21.08
N ASP A 3 9.38 4.90 19.79
CA ASP A 3 8.44 4.43 18.77
C ASP A 3 8.48 2.90 18.74
N GLU A 4 7.32 2.29 18.86
CA GLU A 4 7.17 0.84 18.73
C GLU A 4 7.28 0.46 17.25
N LEU A 5 8.20 -0.46 16.94
CA LEU A 5 8.45 -0.90 15.57
C LEU A 5 7.81 -2.26 15.32
N ILE A 6 7.12 -2.39 14.18
CA ILE A 6 6.46 -3.62 13.75
C ILE A 6 7.14 -4.07 12.45
N PRO A 7 7.84 -5.22 12.44
CA PRO A 7 8.43 -5.73 11.22
C PRO A 7 7.34 -6.20 10.27
N ILE A 8 7.34 -5.66 9.05
CA ILE A 8 6.36 -6.00 8.00
C ILE A 8 7.11 -6.32 6.71
N ARG A 9 6.65 -7.35 6.00
CA ARG A 9 7.14 -7.66 4.65
C ARG A 9 6.71 -6.56 3.69
N LEU A 10 7.64 -6.00 2.91
CA LEU A 10 7.39 -4.89 1.98
C LEU A 10 6.17 -5.14 1.06
N SER A 11 5.99 -6.37 0.56
CA SER A 11 4.86 -6.72 -0.31
C SER A 11 3.49 -6.65 0.38
N HIS A 12 3.44 -6.71 1.71
CA HIS A 12 2.20 -6.59 2.48
C HIS A 12 1.71 -5.14 2.53
N LEU A 13 2.59 -4.14 2.42
CA LEU A 13 2.23 -2.71 2.34
C LEU A 13 1.45 -2.37 1.05
N LEU A 14 1.49 -3.24 0.05
CA LEU A 14 0.68 -3.14 -1.19
C LEU A 14 -0.42 -4.20 -1.22
N GLY A 15 -0.80 -4.68 -0.04
CA GLY A 15 -1.77 -5.73 0.21
C GLY A 15 -2.42 -5.48 1.55
N HIS A 16 -2.48 -6.49 2.41
CA HIS A 16 -3.23 -6.46 3.67
C HIS A 16 -2.67 -5.56 4.79
N SER A 17 -1.50 -4.94 4.60
CA SER A 17 -0.89 -3.99 5.52
C SER A 17 -0.67 -2.63 4.88
N GLY A 18 -1.38 -2.29 3.80
CA GLY A 18 -1.23 -0.99 3.14
C GLY A 18 -1.86 0.18 3.89
N VAL A 19 -1.85 1.36 3.27
CA VAL A 19 -2.49 2.57 3.81
C VAL A 19 -3.92 2.24 4.25
N GLY A 20 -4.28 2.65 5.47
CA GLY A 20 -5.60 2.44 6.04
C GLY A 20 -5.90 1.00 6.50
N ALA A 21 -4.99 0.05 6.33
CA ALA A 21 -5.14 -1.29 6.88
C ALA A 21 -4.89 -1.28 8.39
N ILE A 22 -5.67 -2.08 9.13
CA ILE A 22 -5.42 -2.32 10.56
C ILE A 22 -4.41 -3.46 10.67
N VAL A 23 -3.25 -3.17 11.25
CA VAL A 23 -2.15 -4.10 11.45
C VAL A 23 -2.03 -4.44 12.93
N ARG A 24 -1.82 -5.73 13.23
CA ARG A 24 -1.57 -6.22 14.59
C ARG A 24 -0.07 -6.20 14.87
N GLY A 25 0.34 -5.35 15.79
CA GLY A 25 1.68 -5.34 16.39
C GLY A 25 1.76 -6.14 17.68
N ALA A 26 2.94 -6.11 18.32
CA ALA A 26 3.18 -6.81 19.58
C ALA A 26 2.40 -6.19 20.75
N ASN A 27 2.30 -4.86 20.83
CA ASN A 27 1.63 -4.18 21.95
C ASN A 27 0.26 -3.59 21.60
N GLY A 28 -0.25 -3.80 20.38
CA GLY A 28 -1.57 -3.31 20.02
C GLY A 28 -1.90 -3.39 18.53
N LEU A 29 -3.05 -2.81 18.21
CA LEU A 29 -3.56 -2.60 16.87
C LEU A 29 -3.20 -1.18 16.43
N VAL A 30 -2.68 -1.09 15.23
CA VAL A 30 -2.34 0.18 14.58
C VAL A 30 -2.99 0.24 13.21
N VAL A 31 -3.15 1.43 12.68
CA VAL A 31 -3.58 1.67 11.32
C VAL A 31 -2.49 2.44 10.57
N VAL A 32 -2.19 2.01 9.35
CA VAL A 32 -1.10 2.58 8.54
C VAL A 32 -1.53 3.94 8.00
N GLN A 33 -0.66 4.95 8.18
CA GLN A 33 -0.93 6.30 7.71
C GLN A 33 -0.77 6.42 6.19
N ASP A 34 -1.35 7.48 5.63
CA ASP A 34 -1.30 7.77 4.20
C ASP A 34 0.11 8.12 3.72
N THR A 35 0.32 8.06 2.40
CA THR A 35 1.64 8.24 1.78
C THR A 35 2.23 9.63 1.99
N ARG A 36 1.42 10.64 2.32
CA ARG A 36 1.89 11.99 2.67
C ARG A 36 2.76 11.99 3.93
N GLN A 37 2.52 11.05 4.84
CA GLN A 37 3.32 10.93 6.07
C GLN A 37 4.58 10.07 5.86
N TRP A 38 4.78 9.47 4.69
CA TRP A 38 5.92 8.59 4.41
C TRP A 38 7.14 9.42 4.04
N THR A 39 7.63 10.20 5.01
CA THR A 39 8.71 11.17 4.83
C THR A 39 9.97 10.80 5.61
N ASP A 40 11.10 11.32 5.16
CA ASP A 40 12.35 11.28 5.91
C ASP A 40 12.37 12.34 7.02
N ARG A 41 13.51 12.48 7.71
CA ARG A 41 13.67 13.46 8.81
C ARG A 41 13.63 14.91 8.32
N GLN A 42 13.76 15.15 7.03
CA GLN A 42 13.73 16.44 6.37
C GLN A 42 12.34 16.78 5.83
N GLY A 43 11.37 15.87 5.95
CA GLY A 43 10.02 16.04 5.42
C GLY A 43 9.89 15.78 3.92
N LEU A 44 10.92 15.20 3.29
CA LEU A 44 10.88 14.78 1.88
C LEU A 44 10.33 13.37 1.78
N SER A 45 9.74 13.02 0.63
CA SER A 45 9.26 11.65 0.39
C SER A 45 10.39 10.64 0.60
N ALA A 46 10.21 9.75 1.58
CA ALA A 46 11.15 8.68 1.90
C ALA A 46 11.07 7.50 0.91
N GLY A 47 10.07 7.51 0.02
CA GLY A 47 9.90 6.48 -0.99
C GLY A 47 10.99 6.56 -2.06
N LYS A 48 11.56 5.40 -2.42
CA LYS A 48 12.62 5.31 -3.42
C LYS A 48 12.02 5.17 -4.83
N LEU A 49 12.39 6.05 -5.74
CA LEU A 49 11.92 6.02 -7.13
C LEU A 49 12.24 4.70 -7.84
N ILE A 50 11.23 4.12 -8.49
CA ILE A 50 11.38 2.97 -9.40
C ILE A 50 11.57 3.53 -10.82
N PRO A 51 12.77 3.40 -11.42
CA PRO A 51 13.02 3.89 -12.78
C PRO A 51 12.54 2.88 -13.83
N TYR A 52 12.41 3.32 -15.08
CA TYR A 52 12.08 2.47 -16.24
C TYR A 52 10.73 1.77 -16.10
N VAL A 53 9.72 2.57 -15.79
CA VAL A 53 8.34 2.14 -15.55
C VAL A 53 7.34 2.98 -16.33
N GLU A 54 7.77 3.60 -17.43
CA GLU A 54 6.89 4.41 -18.25
C GLU A 54 5.83 3.55 -18.95
N ARG A 55 6.19 2.32 -19.36
CA ARG A 55 5.20 1.36 -19.84
C ARG A 55 4.20 1.02 -18.75
N VAL A 56 4.64 0.86 -17.50
CA VAL A 56 3.76 0.58 -16.35
C VAL A 56 2.84 1.76 -16.04
N ARG A 57 3.34 3.00 -16.11
CA ARG A 57 2.54 4.20 -15.87
C ARG A 57 1.49 4.40 -16.96
N ALA A 58 1.90 4.32 -18.22
CA ALA A 58 0.99 4.36 -19.37
C ALA A 58 -0.02 3.21 -19.33
N ALA A 59 0.40 2.02 -18.90
CA ALA A 59 -0.46 0.85 -18.78
C ALA A 59 -1.64 1.08 -17.85
N LEU A 60 -1.34 1.71 -16.70
CA LEU A 60 -2.30 1.91 -15.64
C LEU A 60 -3.09 3.21 -15.79
N GLY A 61 -2.75 4.03 -16.79
CA GLY A 61 -3.34 5.35 -17.01
C GLY A 61 -3.01 6.34 -15.89
N ILE A 62 -1.81 6.24 -15.32
CA ILE A 62 -1.36 7.05 -14.18
C ILE A 62 -0.23 7.98 -14.61
N GLU A 63 -0.23 9.20 -14.06
CA GLU A 63 0.84 10.19 -14.27
C GLU A 63 1.76 10.27 -13.06
N GLU A 64 1.39 9.64 -11.95
CA GLU A 64 2.14 9.59 -10.71
C GLU A 64 3.45 8.81 -10.89
N GLN A 65 4.50 9.26 -10.20
CA GLN A 65 5.75 8.52 -10.08
C GLN A 65 5.52 7.23 -9.29
N LEU A 66 6.27 6.17 -9.59
CA LEU A 66 6.21 4.94 -8.82
C LEU A 66 7.37 4.88 -7.83
N ARG A 67 7.08 4.70 -6.54
CA ARG A 67 8.11 4.64 -5.51
C ARG A 67 7.95 3.42 -4.60
N GLU A 68 9.06 2.78 -4.27
CA GLU A 68 9.11 1.77 -3.21
C GLU A 68 8.78 2.41 -1.86
N PRO A 69 7.95 1.77 -1.01
CA PRO A 69 7.72 2.23 0.35
C PRO A 69 9.05 2.39 1.13
N PRO A 70 9.11 3.29 2.12
CA PRO A 70 10.24 3.43 3.03
C PRO A 70 10.66 2.10 3.64
N VAL A 71 11.96 1.80 3.60
CA VAL A 71 12.55 0.61 4.23
C VAL A 71 13.55 1.06 5.27
N ALA A 72 13.34 0.62 6.49
CA ALA A 72 14.30 0.76 7.58
C ALA A 72 14.93 -0.59 7.91
N LYS A 73 16.19 -0.56 8.37
CA LYS A 73 16.96 -1.75 8.77
C LYS A 73 17.25 -1.69 10.25
N GLU A 74 17.02 -2.80 10.93
CA GLU A 74 17.47 -2.99 12.30
C GLU A 74 18.97 -3.31 12.30
N LEU A 75 19.74 -2.48 13.01
CA LEU A 75 21.18 -2.65 13.22
C LEU A 75 21.44 -3.61 14.39
N ALA A 76 22.65 -4.17 14.47
CA ALA A 76 23.03 -5.14 15.51
C ALA A 76 22.91 -4.62 16.95
N ASN A 77 22.86 -3.31 17.14
CA ASN A 77 22.67 -2.65 18.44
C ASN A 77 21.19 -2.34 18.76
N GLY A 78 20.23 -2.83 17.97
CA GLY A 78 18.80 -2.58 18.11
C GLY A 78 18.36 -1.18 17.63
N GLN A 79 19.27 -0.37 17.08
CA GLN A 79 18.89 0.89 16.45
C GLN A 79 18.33 0.65 15.06
N VAL A 80 17.42 1.50 14.63
CA VAL A 80 16.83 1.42 13.30
C VAL A 80 17.39 2.53 12.41
N ASP A 81 17.95 2.11 11.29
CA ASP A 81 18.51 2.97 10.25
C ASP A 81 17.54 3.08 9.08
N GLY A 82 17.18 4.31 8.72
CA GLY A 82 16.25 4.63 7.66
C GLY A 82 14.82 5.01 8.12
N PRO A 83 14.03 5.58 7.21
CA PRO A 83 12.66 6.02 7.49
C PRO A 83 11.71 4.82 7.62
N CYS A 84 10.84 4.87 8.63
CA CYS A 84 9.79 3.89 8.85
C CYS A 84 8.45 4.38 8.29
N VAL A 85 7.57 3.45 7.90
CA VAL A 85 6.18 3.78 7.57
C VAL A 85 5.43 4.11 8.85
N PRO A 86 4.86 5.31 8.99
CA PRO A 86 4.20 5.68 10.23
C PRO A 86 2.83 5.01 10.36
N ALA A 87 2.46 4.69 11.60
CA ALA A 87 1.19 4.07 11.95
C ALA A 87 0.63 4.72 13.21
N THR A 88 -0.71 4.74 13.33
CA THR A 88 -1.42 5.30 14.49
C THR A 88 -2.12 4.19 15.26
N ARG A 89 -2.03 4.18 16.60
CA ARG A 89 -2.80 3.23 17.41
C ARG A 89 -4.30 3.42 17.19
N PHE A 90 -4.96 2.36 16.72
CA PHE A 90 -6.37 2.35 16.34
C PHE A 90 -6.93 0.91 16.40
N PRO A 91 -8.15 0.66 16.88
CA PRO A 91 -9.14 1.60 17.43
C PRO A 91 -8.64 2.38 18.66
N SER A 92 -9.20 3.56 18.92
CA SER A 92 -8.83 4.41 20.06
C SER A 92 -9.32 3.91 21.40
N TRP A 93 -10.32 3.03 21.39
CA TRP A 93 -10.93 2.47 22.58
C TRP A 93 -10.25 1.19 23.03
N MET A 94 -10.07 1.06 24.35
CA MET A 94 -9.69 -0.18 25.02
C MET A 94 -10.75 -0.55 26.04
N ARG A 95 -10.78 -1.83 26.42
CA ARG A 95 -11.66 -2.36 27.45
C ARG A 95 -10.87 -3.13 28.49
N CYS A 96 -11.38 -3.15 29.71
CA CYS A 96 -10.93 -4.06 30.74
C CYS A 96 -11.56 -5.45 30.51
N PRO A 97 -10.77 -6.52 30.37
CA PRO A 97 -11.31 -7.88 30.17
C PRO A 97 -12.06 -8.40 31.40
N SER A 98 -11.81 -7.86 32.60
CA SER A 98 -12.46 -8.33 33.83
C SER A 98 -13.76 -7.60 34.17
N CYS A 99 -13.80 -6.27 34.09
CA CYS A 99 -14.98 -5.48 34.50
C CYS A 99 -15.74 -4.83 33.33
N GLY A 100 -15.23 -4.96 32.10
CA GLY A 100 -15.84 -4.39 30.89
C GLY A 100 -15.72 -2.87 30.74
N ALA A 101 -15.11 -2.16 31.71
CA ALA A 101 -14.93 -0.71 31.63
C ALA A 101 -14.13 -0.32 30.37
N MET A 102 -14.64 0.68 29.66
CA MET A 102 -14.06 1.17 28.41
C MET A 102 -13.29 2.47 28.65
N TYR A 103 -12.18 2.60 27.96
CA TYR A 103 -11.25 3.71 28.08
C TYR A 103 -10.86 4.21 26.70
N ARG A 104 -10.90 5.52 26.50
CA ARG A 104 -10.49 6.13 25.24
C ARG A 104 -9.08 6.70 25.35
N TRP A 105 -8.20 6.27 24.45
CA TRP A 105 -6.78 6.64 24.41
C TRP A 105 -6.03 6.51 25.75
N PRO A 106 -6.16 5.41 26.50
CA PRO A 106 -5.50 5.29 27.81
C PRO A 106 -3.96 5.35 27.72
N TRP A 107 -3.37 5.08 26.56
CA TRP A 107 -1.94 5.20 26.30
C TRP A 107 -1.43 6.64 26.11
N ARG A 108 -2.31 7.66 26.03
CA ARG A 108 -1.88 9.07 25.96
C ARG A 108 -1.43 9.63 27.31
N GLN A 109 -1.64 8.90 28.41
CA GLN A 109 -1.23 9.31 29.74
C GLN A 109 0.28 9.05 29.96
N ASP A 110 1.13 9.75 29.19
CA ASP A 110 2.58 10.00 29.34
C ASP A 110 3.45 8.94 30.06
N GLN A 111 3.22 7.65 29.85
CA GLN A 111 4.09 6.57 30.32
C GLN A 111 4.47 5.66 29.14
N PRO A 112 5.59 5.94 28.46
CA PRO A 112 5.99 5.28 27.22
C PRO A 112 6.10 3.74 27.32
N ASP A 113 6.38 3.22 28.51
CA ASP A 113 6.77 1.83 28.71
C ASP A 113 5.74 0.98 29.49
N HIS A 114 4.60 1.56 29.87
CA HIS A 114 3.56 0.81 30.58
C HIS A 114 2.35 0.56 29.69
N ALA A 115 2.06 -0.73 29.49
CA ALA A 115 0.77 -1.14 28.96
C ALA A 115 -0.35 -0.56 29.85
N PRO A 116 -1.42 0.02 29.29
CA PRO A 116 -2.44 0.64 30.10
C PRO A 116 -3.22 -0.42 30.90
N HIS A 117 -3.45 -0.15 32.18
CA HIS A 117 -4.17 -1.04 33.10
C HIS A 117 -5.51 -0.45 33.53
N CYS A 118 -6.45 -1.31 33.89
CA CYS A 118 -7.74 -0.89 34.42
C CYS A 118 -7.58 -0.17 35.76
N ASN A 119 -8.15 1.03 35.87
CA ASN A 119 -8.17 1.83 37.11
C ASN A 119 -9.54 1.86 37.81
N ASN A 120 -10.54 1.14 37.28
CA ASN A 120 -11.87 1.06 37.88
C ASN A 120 -11.79 0.42 39.28
N GLN A 121 -12.47 1.04 40.25
CA GLN A 121 -12.50 0.62 41.66
C GLN A 121 -13.02 -0.82 41.82
N ASP A 122 -13.94 -1.24 40.96
CA ASP A 122 -14.51 -2.59 40.95
C ASP A 122 -13.47 -3.68 40.54
N CYS A 123 -12.28 -3.29 40.08
CA CYS A 123 -11.31 -4.19 39.47
C CYS A 123 -10.03 -4.36 40.32
N LYS A 124 -10.06 -5.33 41.25
CA LYS A 124 -8.98 -5.58 42.22
C LYS A 124 -7.60 -5.82 41.59
N TYR A 125 -7.55 -6.62 40.53
CA TYR A 125 -6.30 -7.07 39.92
C TYR A 125 -5.73 -6.12 38.86
N ARG A 126 -6.43 -5.02 38.55
CA ARG A 126 -6.04 -4.02 37.55
C ARG A 126 -5.44 -4.65 36.27
N PRO A 127 -6.18 -5.54 35.58
CA PRO A 127 -5.67 -6.24 34.41
C PRO A 127 -5.25 -5.25 33.32
N LYS A 128 -4.34 -5.70 32.44
CA LYS A 128 -3.97 -4.98 31.23
C LYS A 128 -5.22 -4.76 30.38
N LEU A 129 -5.40 -3.54 29.87
CA LEU A 129 -6.48 -3.22 28.95
C LEU A 129 -6.20 -3.83 27.58
N GLU A 130 -7.27 -4.18 26.87
CA GLU A 130 -7.21 -4.72 25.51
C GLU A 130 -7.89 -3.75 24.55
N GLN A 131 -7.29 -3.47 23.39
CA GLN A 131 -7.97 -2.68 22.36
C GLN A 131 -9.25 -3.38 21.91
N VAL A 132 -10.32 -2.60 21.71
CA VAL A 132 -11.55 -3.14 21.14
C VAL A 132 -11.29 -3.61 19.71
N THR A 133 -11.99 -4.67 19.31
CA THR A 133 -11.81 -5.32 18.02
C THR A 133 -12.94 -5.00 17.04
N TRP A 134 -13.67 -3.91 17.27
CA TRP A 134 -14.72 -3.41 16.37
C TRP A 134 -14.43 -2.00 15.88
N VAL A 135 -14.81 -1.75 14.63
CA VAL A 135 -14.66 -0.48 13.93
C VAL A 135 -15.94 -0.15 13.18
N LEU A 136 -16.16 1.13 12.93
CA LEU A 136 -17.20 1.61 12.04
C LEU A 136 -16.60 1.81 10.65
N ALA A 137 -17.12 1.12 9.64
CA ALA A 137 -16.68 1.24 8.26
C ALA A 137 -17.81 1.75 7.36
N HIS A 138 -17.48 2.53 6.33
CA HIS A 138 -18.43 3.01 5.33
C HIS A 138 -18.03 2.54 3.92
N SER A 139 -19.00 2.41 3.00
CA SER A 139 -18.79 1.99 1.61
C SER A 139 -17.88 2.95 0.82
N ASN A 140 -17.93 4.25 1.11
CA ASN A 140 -16.97 5.28 0.63
C ASN A 140 -15.54 5.11 1.19
N GLY A 141 -15.28 4.02 1.91
CA GLY A 141 -13.97 3.63 2.43
C GLY A 141 -13.56 4.30 3.74
N TYR A 142 -14.45 5.08 4.36
CA TYR A 142 -14.21 5.72 5.65
C TYR A 142 -14.09 4.71 6.78
N LEU A 143 -13.31 5.06 7.80
CA LEU A 143 -13.09 4.24 8.99
C LEU A 143 -13.17 5.12 10.23
N ALA A 144 -13.81 4.63 11.28
CA ALA A 144 -13.88 5.31 12.56
C ALA A 144 -13.96 4.31 13.71
N ASP A 145 -13.75 4.82 14.92
CA ASP A 145 -14.16 4.10 16.12
C ASP A 145 -15.67 3.87 16.10
N VAL A 146 -16.12 2.75 16.65
CA VAL A 146 -17.55 2.53 16.91
C VAL A 146 -18.08 3.66 17.81
N PRO A 147 -19.24 4.25 17.50
CA PRO A 147 -19.80 5.35 18.29
C PRO A 147 -20.47 4.80 19.56
N TRP A 148 -19.67 4.25 20.47
CA TRP A 148 -20.12 3.49 21.65
C TRP A 148 -21.14 4.26 22.48
N HIS A 149 -20.89 5.54 22.78
CA HIS A 149 -21.84 6.34 23.54
C HIS A 149 -23.19 6.46 22.83
N PHE A 150 -23.21 6.70 21.51
CA PHE A 150 -24.45 6.79 20.74
C PHE A 150 -25.21 5.46 20.75
N LEU A 151 -24.53 4.34 20.48
CA LEU A 151 -25.15 3.01 20.46
C LEU A 151 -25.75 2.63 21.82
N ALA A 152 -25.11 3.03 22.93
CA ALA A 152 -25.64 2.78 24.27
C ALA A 152 -26.99 3.49 24.52
N HIS A 153 -27.23 4.62 23.86
CA HIS A 153 -28.36 5.51 24.10
C HIS A 153 -29.43 5.50 22.99
N GLN A 154 -29.13 4.96 21.80
CA GLN A 154 -29.98 5.03 20.61
C GLN A 154 -31.42 4.54 20.86
N GLY A 155 -31.61 3.49 21.67
CA GLY A 155 -32.92 2.91 21.99
C GLY A 155 -33.65 3.54 23.18
N SER A 156 -33.04 4.48 23.91
CA SER A 156 -33.67 5.05 25.10
C SER A 156 -34.88 5.92 24.75
N ARG A 157 -35.92 5.90 25.60
CA ARG A 157 -37.07 6.82 25.52
C ARG A 157 -37.03 7.93 26.57
N ASP A 158 -36.13 7.83 27.54
CA ASP A 158 -35.98 8.81 28.62
C ASP A 158 -35.17 10.02 28.13
N PRO A 159 -35.73 11.25 28.19
CA PRO A 159 -35.02 12.47 27.80
C PRO A 159 -33.71 12.70 28.56
N SER A 160 -33.62 12.30 29.82
CA SER A 160 -32.41 12.46 30.63
C SER A 160 -31.27 11.58 30.13
N GLN A 161 -31.60 10.36 29.69
CA GLN A 161 -30.65 9.42 29.10
C GLN A 161 -30.25 9.87 27.69
N ARG A 162 -31.19 10.27 26.83
CA ARG A 162 -30.88 10.77 25.48
C ARG A 162 -29.95 11.98 25.47
N ASN A 163 -30.08 12.83 26.48
CA ASN A 163 -29.27 14.03 26.63
C ASN A 163 -28.00 13.82 27.50
N CYS A 164 -27.68 12.58 27.87
CA CYS A 164 -26.46 12.26 28.62
C CYS A 164 -25.23 12.78 27.87
N LYS A 165 -24.41 13.58 28.55
CA LYS A 165 -23.18 14.17 28.01
C LYS A 165 -21.90 13.46 28.46
N VAL A 166 -22.03 12.48 29.36
CA VAL A 166 -20.89 11.75 29.93
C VAL A 166 -20.49 10.62 28.98
N GLN A 167 -19.45 10.84 28.18
CA GLN A 167 -19.05 9.94 27.10
C GLN A 167 -18.02 8.87 27.50
N ASP A 168 -17.38 9.02 28.66
CA ASP A 168 -16.23 8.22 29.11
C ASP A 168 -16.60 7.13 30.13
N GLN A 169 -17.80 7.17 30.69
CA GLN A 169 -18.29 6.15 31.62
C GLN A 169 -19.05 5.04 30.89
N LEU A 170 -18.35 4.28 30.05
CA LEU A 170 -18.95 3.16 29.30
C LEU A 170 -18.41 1.81 29.79
N ARG A 171 -19.27 0.79 29.74
CA ARG A 171 -18.91 -0.61 30.01
C ARG A 171 -19.43 -1.50 28.87
N LEU A 172 -18.56 -2.29 28.26
CA LEU A 172 -18.92 -3.38 27.35
C LEU A 172 -18.86 -4.68 28.14
N ILE A 173 -20.03 -5.21 28.49
CA ILE A 173 -20.20 -6.43 29.27
C ILE A 173 -20.44 -7.57 28.30
N GLU A 174 -19.54 -8.55 28.29
CA GLU A 174 -19.67 -9.76 27.48
C GLU A 174 -20.09 -10.93 28.38
N ARG A 175 -21.20 -11.58 28.03
CA ARG A 175 -21.72 -12.78 28.68
C ARG A 175 -21.72 -13.92 27.66
N GLY A 176 -20.60 -14.62 27.56
CA GLY A 176 -20.40 -15.61 26.51
C GLY A 176 -20.24 -14.97 25.13
N TYR A 177 -20.44 -15.77 24.06
CA TYR A 177 -20.15 -15.35 22.69
C TYR A 177 -21.24 -14.47 22.05
N GLU A 178 -22.50 -14.60 22.49
CA GLU A 178 -23.68 -14.04 21.80
C GLU A 178 -24.37 -12.87 22.53
N GLU A 179 -24.11 -12.70 23.83
CA GLU A 179 -24.69 -11.63 24.63
C GLU A 179 -23.64 -10.59 24.99
N ARG A 180 -23.68 -9.45 24.29
CA ARG A 180 -22.90 -8.26 24.65
C ARG A 180 -23.85 -7.12 24.98
N ILE A 181 -23.59 -6.46 26.09
CA ILE A 181 -24.39 -5.35 26.59
C ILE A 181 -23.47 -4.16 26.75
N LEU A 182 -23.79 -3.08 26.04
CA LEU A 182 -23.13 -1.80 26.18
C LEU A 182 -23.91 -0.95 27.17
N ARG A 183 -23.25 -0.46 28.23
CA ARG A 183 -23.88 0.26 29.33
C ARG A 183 -23.19 1.59 29.62
N CYS A 184 -23.96 2.64 29.84
CA CYS A 184 -23.48 3.89 30.41
C CYS A 184 -23.55 3.85 31.94
N GLY A 185 -22.42 4.06 32.60
CA GLY A 185 -22.32 4.14 34.06
C GLY A 185 -22.93 5.41 34.64
N ALA A 186 -23.02 6.50 33.87
CA ALA A 186 -23.48 7.80 34.35
C ALA A 186 -25.01 7.88 34.50
N CYS A 187 -25.76 7.45 33.48
CA CYS A 187 -27.23 7.47 33.48
C CYS A 187 -27.86 6.08 33.66
N GLY A 188 -27.04 5.03 33.68
CA GLY A 188 -27.46 3.64 33.88
C GLY A 188 -28.03 2.94 32.65
N VAL A 189 -28.26 3.65 31.53
CA VAL A 189 -28.82 3.06 30.30
C VAL A 189 -27.94 1.95 29.76
N GLY A 190 -28.55 0.96 29.10
CA GLY A 190 -27.81 -0.03 28.34
C GLY A 190 -28.58 -0.51 27.12
N ALA A 191 -27.82 -0.96 26.13
CA ALA A 191 -28.32 -1.51 24.88
C ALA A 191 -27.58 -2.81 24.56
N ARG A 192 -28.26 -3.72 23.85
CA ARG A 192 -27.60 -4.91 23.29
C ARG A 192 -26.66 -4.48 22.17
N PHE A 193 -25.43 -4.98 22.21
CA PHE A 193 -24.43 -4.81 21.17
C PHE A 193 -24.25 -6.12 20.40
N ARG A 194 -24.50 -6.10 19.11
CA ARG A 194 -24.40 -7.25 18.19
C ARG A 194 -23.06 -7.27 17.47
N GLY A 195 -22.47 -6.10 17.21
CA GLY A 195 -21.23 -5.96 16.45
C GLY A 195 -21.44 -5.99 14.93
N ASP A 196 -22.66 -5.72 14.48
CA ASP A 196 -23.09 -5.61 13.08
C ASP A 196 -24.02 -4.40 12.84
N GLU A 197 -24.12 -3.51 13.82
CA GLU A 197 -25.01 -2.36 13.81
C GLU A 197 -24.77 -1.47 12.59
N ARG A 198 -25.87 -0.97 12.02
CA ARG A 198 -25.85 0.04 10.97
C ARG A 198 -26.28 1.37 11.52
N VAL A 199 -25.43 2.38 11.34
CA VAL A 199 -25.64 3.74 11.83
C VAL A 199 -25.08 4.74 10.83
N GLY A 200 -25.57 5.98 10.84
CA GLY A 200 -24.92 7.03 10.07
C GLY A 200 -23.47 7.19 10.51
N PHE A 201 -22.55 7.40 9.55
CA PHE A 201 -21.14 7.63 9.87
C PHE A 201 -20.94 8.90 10.72
N GLY A 202 -21.80 9.89 10.49
CA GLY A 202 -21.79 11.18 11.18
C GLY A 202 -20.88 12.20 10.52
N GLN A 203 -20.84 13.40 11.11
CA GLN A 203 -19.94 14.47 10.70
C GLN A 203 -18.64 14.36 11.49
N GLY A 204 -17.52 14.15 10.81
CA GLY A 204 -16.24 13.87 11.46
C GLY A 204 -15.10 13.73 10.46
N ARG A 205 -14.02 13.07 10.89
CA ARG A 205 -12.91 12.73 10.00
C ARG A 205 -13.25 11.53 9.14
N LYS A 206 -12.81 11.49 7.89
CA LYS A 206 -13.00 10.31 7.03
C LYS A 206 -12.18 9.12 7.55
N GLN A 207 -10.98 9.38 8.09
CA GLN A 207 -10.06 8.35 8.56
C GLN A 207 -9.37 8.71 9.89
N PRO A 208 -9.00 7.71 10.72
CA PRO A 208 -8.33 7.93 12.00
C PRO A 208 -6.82 8.22 11.88
N TRP A 209 -6.21 7.99 10.72
CA TRP A 209 -4.77 8.15 10.47
C TRP A 209 -4.37 9.47 9.82
N THR A 210 -5.34 10.35 9.61
CA THR A 210 -5.19 11.65 8.96
C THR A 210 -5.77 12.76 9.85
N LYS A 211 -5.35 14.00 9.57
CA LYS A 211 -5.76 15.17 10.36
C LYS A 211 -6.64 16.14 9.57
N ASP A 212 -6.49 16.18 8.26
CA ASP A 212 -7.02 17.23 7.38
C ASP A 212 -8.16 16.74 6.48
N ASP A 213 -8.70 15.54 6.72
CA ASP A 213 -9.75 14.90 5.93
C ASP A 213 -11.09 14.89 6.68
N LEU A 214 -11.98 15.80 6.28
CA LEU A 214 -13.34 15.84 6.84
C LEU A 214 -14.33 15.13 5.92
N VAL A 215 -15.29 14.43 6.53
CA VAL A 215 -16.44 13.87 5.83
C VAL A 215 -17.21 15.04 5.19
N PRO A 216 -17.47 15.01 3.87
CA PRO A 216 -18.20 16.08 3.22
C PRO A 216 -19.61 16.20 3.84
N PRO A 217 -20.16 17.42 3.98
CA PRO A 217 -21.56 17.57 4.35
C PRO A 217 -22.44 16.85 3.31
N MET A 218 -23.28 15.91 3.75
CA MET A 218 -24.30 15.31 2.88
C MET A 218 -25.36 16.37 2.54
N GLU A 219 -25.70 16.50 1.26
CA GLU A 219 -26.83 17.33 0.82
C GLU A 219 -28.15 16.61 1.18
N ALA A 220 -29.13 17.36 1.67
CA ALA A 220 -30.41 16.82 2.09
C ALA A 220 -31.20 16.29 0.86
N GLY A 221 -31.15 14.97 0.64
CA GLY A 221 -31.83 14.31 -0.49
C GLY A 221 -31.27 12.94 -0.88
N ASP A 222 -30.05 12.61 -0.44
CA ASP A 222 -29.35 11.36 -0.78
C ASP A 222 -29.59 10.21 0.23
N GLU A 223 -30.69 10.29 1.03
CA GLU A 223 -31.09 9.33 2.08
C GLU A 223 -31.52 7.95 1.55
N GLY A 224 -30.76 7.36 0.62
CA GLY A 224 -30.86 5.96 0.25
C GLY A 224 -30.09 5.07 1.22
N ASP A 225 -30.50 3.81 1.34
CA ASP A 225 -29.90 2.71 2.14
C ASP A 225 -28.37 2.50 1.96
N ASN A 226 -27.73 3.25 1.05
CA ASN A 226 -26.31 3.24 0.71
C ASN A 226 -25.42 4.14 1.60
N GLU A 227 -25.99 4.90 2.55
CA GLU A 227 -25.28 5.88 3.40
C GLU A 227 -25.00 5.42 4.84
N GLN A 228 -25.42 4.21 5.20
CA GLN A 228 -25.20 3.70 6.55
C GLN A 228 -23.82 3.04 6.66
N ALA A 229 -23.05 3.50 7.64
CA ALA A 229 -21.85 2.81 8.07
C ALA A 229 -22.21 1.56 8.88
N GLN A 230 -21.36 0.54 8.80
CA GLN A 230 -21.55 -0.73 9.48
C GLN A 230 -20.45 -0.96 10.52
N VAL A 231 -20.85 -1.40 11.70
CA VAL A 231 -19.93 -1.94 12.70
C VAL A 231 -19.43 -3.30 12.23
N LEU A 232 -18.11 -3.47 12.20
CA LEU A 232 -17.45 -4.70 11.78
C LEU A 232 -16.35 -5.06 12.77
N VAL A 233 -16.07 -6.37 12.88
CA VAL A 233 -14.85 -6.83 13.54
C VAL A 233 -13.65 -6.45 12.67
N ILE A 234 -12.55 -6.00 13.27
CA ILE A 234 -11.33 -5.54 12.56
C ILE A 234 -10.75 -6.56 11.56
N ASN A 235 -10.98 -7.85 11.77
CA ASN A 235 -10.48 -8.94 10.91
C ASN A 235 -11.47 -9.32 9.79
N ASP A 236 -12.64 -8.68 9.71
CA ASP A 236 -13.61 -8.91 8.65
C ASP A 236 -13.01 -8.45 7.30
N THR A 237 -13.10 -9.29 6.27
CA THR A 237 -12.53 -9.00 4.95
C THR A 237 -13.14 -7.77 4.29
N ARG A 238 -14.35 -7.38 4.70
CA ARG A 238 -15.02 -6.16 4.23
C ARG A 238 -14.47 -4.90 4.88
N VAL A 239 -13.75 -5.02 5.99
CA VAL A 239 -13.07 -3.86 6.59
C VAL A 239 -12.05 -3.33 5.61
N TYR A 240 -11.26 -4.16 4.93
CA TYR A 240 -10.19 -3.67 4.07
C TYR A 240 -9.92 -4.62 2.89
N VAL A 241 -10.12 -4.11 1.67
CA VAL A 241 -9.79 -4.81 0.43
C VAL A 241 -8.77 -4.00 -0.35
N PRO A 242 -7.51 -4.44 -0.46
CA PRO A 242 -6.49 -3.69 -1.21
C PRO A 242 -6.74 -3.78 -2.71
N VAL A 243 -6.55 -2.66 -3.40
CA VAL A 243 -6.60 -2.56 -4.86
C VAL A 243 -5.19 -2.29 -5.36
N ALA A 244 -4.64 -3.26 -6.08
CA ALA A 244 -3.32 -3.16 -6.68
C ALA A 244 -3.35 -3.76 -8.09
N ALA A 245 -2.48 -3.25 -8.96
CA ALA A 245 -2.29 -3.76 -10.31
C ALA A 245 -0.84 -4.18 -10.51
N SER A 246 -0.61 -5.27 -11.22
CA SER A 246 0.73 -5.73 -11.59
C SER A 246 0.89 -5.62 -13.10
N VAL A 247 2.01 -5.05 -13.53
CA VAL A 247 2.34 -4.89 -14.96
C VAL A 247 3.74 -5.43 -15.19
N LEU A 248 3.95 -6.17 -16.29
CA LEU A 248 5.26 -6.71 -16.62
C LEU A 248 6.17 -5.63 -17.18
N VAL A 249 7.45 -5.67 -16.81
CA VAL A 249 8.47 -4.84 -17.42
C VAL A 249 9.06 -5.63 -18.60
N ILE A 250 8.68 -5.21 -19.80
CA ILE A 250 9.08 -5.83 -21.07
C ILE A 250 9.97 -4.86 -21.88
N PRO A 251 10.58 -5.28 -23.01
CA PRO A 251 11.39 -4.38 -23.82
C PRO A 251 10.62 -3.12 -24.28
N PRO A 252 11.31 -1.99 -24.48
CA PRO A 252 12.76 -1.80 -24.34
C PRO A 252 13.24 -1.62 -22.88
N GLU A 253 12.33 -1.29 -21.95
CA GLU A 253 12.66 -1.02 -20.54
C GLU A 253 13.31 -2.22 -19.85
N SER A 254 12.86 -3.45 -20.15
CA SER A 254 13.44 -4.65 -19.54
C SER A 254 14.90 -4.92 -19.93
N ARG A 255 15.37 -4.30 -21.02
CA ARG A 255 16.72 -4.46 -21.56
C ARG A 255 17.70 -3.41 -21.06
N VAL A 256 17.21 -2.42 -20.30
CA VAL A 256 18.00 -1.32 -19.78
C VAL A 256 19.18 -1.82 -18.93
N ARG A 257 20.37 -1.30 -19.23
CA ARG A 257 21.61 -1.59 -18.50
C ARG A 257 21.77 -0.67 -17.29
N LYS A 258 21.45 -1.20 -16.11
CA LYS A 258 21.70 -0.54 -14.83
C LYS A 258 23.20 -0.28 -14.66
N GLY A 259 23.55 0.90 -14.15
CA GLY A 259 24.93 1.32 -13.86
C GLY A 259 25.70 1.96 -15.02
N THR A 260 25.14 1.98 -16.25
CA THR A 260 25.73 2.69 -17.40
C THR A 260 25.68 4.21 -17.22
N VAL A 261 26.45 4.93 -18.03
CA VAL A 261 26.47 6.41 -17.98
C VAL A 261 25.09 6.99 -18.30
N VAL A 262 24.39 6.44 -19.30
CA VAL A 262 23.02 6.83 -19.64
C VAL A 262 22.04 6.53 -18.51
N ASP A 263 22.15 5.37 -17.84
CA ASP A 263 21.31 5.05 -16.67
C ASP A 263 21.51 6.02 -15.51
N ARG A 264 22.76 6.38 -15.19
CA ARG A 264 23.07 7.32 -14.10
C ARG A 264 22.54 8.71 -14.40
N LEU A 265 22.74 9.21 -15.64
CA LEU A 265 22.19 10.50 -16.07
C LEU A 265 20.65 10.48 -16.09
N TYR A 266 20.04 9.39 -16.56
CA TYR A 266 18.58 9.24 -16.58
C TYR A 266 17.98 9.33 -15.17
N ARG A 267 18.62 8.68 -14.20
CA ARG A 267 18.13 8.62 -12.80
C ARG A 267 18.44 9.87 -11.99
N ASN A 268 19.38 10.72 -12.43
CA ASN A 268 19.75 11.95 -11.73
C ASN A 268 19.34 13.19 -12.53
N SER A 269 18.10 13.63 -12.33
CA SER A 269 17.56 14.85 -12.94
C SER A 269 18.34 16.12 -12.53
N GLY A 270 18.99 16.13 -11.37
CA GLY A 270 19.85 17.23 -10.92
C GLY A 270 21.09 17.38 -11.79
N ASP A 271 21.75 16.28 -12.14
CA ASP A 271 22.93 16.30 -13.02
C ASP A 271 22.57 16.77 -14.43
N ARG A 272 21.40 16.34 -14.94
CA ARG A 272 20.86 16.82 -16.21
C ARG A 272 20.55 18.32 -16.18
N SER A 273 19.86 18.78 -15.15
CA SER A 273 19.54 20.19 -14.94
C SER A 273 20.80 21.07 -14.85
N ARG A 274 21.88 20.58 -14.23
CA ARG A 274 23.17 21.27 -14.21
C ARG A 274 23.76 21.44 -15.60
N ILE A 275 23.68 20.41 -16.45
CA ILE A 275 24.16 20.47 -17.84
C ILE A 275 23.30 21.42 -18.67
N ASP A 276 21.98 21.28 -18.60
CA ASP A 276 21.01 22.04 -19.40
C ASP A 276 20.95 23.52 -18.97
N GLY A 277 21.16 23.80 -17.69
CA GLY A 277 21.25 25.15 -17.12
C GLY A 277 22.57 25.89 -17.41
N ALA A 278 23.52 25.26 -18.11
CA ALA A 278 24.81 25.87 -18.42
C ALA A 278 24.66 27.00 -19.45
N ARG A 279 24.96 28.24 -19.04
CA ARG A 279 24.80 29.44 -19.90
C ARG A 279 25.81 29.57 -21.04
N THR A 280 26.93 28.86 -20.97
CA THR A 280 27.99 28.95 -21.99
C THR A 280 28.53 27.56 -22.37
N PRO A 281 29.04 27.36 -23.60
CA PRO A 281 29.63 26.10 -24.03
C PRO A 281 30.82 25.65 -23.16
N LEU A 282 31.61 26.60 -22.65
CA LEU A 282 32.74 26.32 -21.77
C LEU A 282 32.27 25.84 -20.40
N ALA A 283 31.24 26.47 -19.82
CA ALA A 283 30.64 26.03 -18.56
C ALA A 283 30.03 24.62 -18.70
N ARG A 284 29.33 24.35 -19.81
CA ARG A 284 28.77 23.03 -20.12
C ARG A 284 29.87 21.96 -20.16
N LYS A 285 30.98 22.23 -20.87
CA LYS A 285 32.15 21.32 -20.91
C LYS A 285 32.77 21.11 -19.52
N GLY A 286 32.82 22.16 -18.69
CA GLY A 286 33.28 22.06 -17.30
C GLY A 286 32.42 21.10 -16.49
N ILE A 287 31.10 21.25 -16.54
CA ILE A 287 30.13 20.38 -15.83
C ILE A 287 30.25 18.93 -16.33
N ILE A 288 30.34 18.72 -17.65
CA ILE A 288 30.53 17.39 -18.23
C ILE A 288 31.82 16.74 -17.72
N ARG A 289 32.93 17.49 -17.61
CA ARG A 289 34.19 16.95 -17.06
C ARG A 289 34.05 16.59 -15.58
N THR A 290 33.33 17.39 -14.80
CA THR A 290 33.03 17.08 -13.40
C THR A 290 32.23 15.78 -13.29
N LEU A 291 31.12 15.66 -14.03
CA LEU A 291 30.27 14.46 -14.03
C LEU A 291 31.02 13.22 -14.55
N ALA A 292 31.86 13.38 -15.58
CA ALA A 292 32.72 12.30 -16.08
C ALA A 292 33.65 11.77 -14.97
N THR A 293 34.20 12.66 -14.15
CA THR A 293 35.01 12.28 -12.98
C THR A 293 34.18 11.56 -11.92
N GLU A 294 33.02 12.10 -11.56
CA GLU A 294 32.10 11.51 -10.58
C GLU A 294 31.64 10.11 -11.01
N TYR A 295 31.30 9.94 -12.29
CA TYR A 295 30.82 8.69 -12.85
C TYR A 295 31.95 7.72 -13.24
N ARG A 296 33.21 8.17 -13.17
CA ARG A 296 34.40 7.41 -13.57
C ARG A 296 34.33 6.95 -15.04
N CYS A 297 34.01 7.87 -15.94
CA CYS A 297 33.91 7.66 -17.38
C CYS A 297 34.61 8.78 -18.16
N ALA A 298 34.70 8.66 -19.49
CA ALA A 298 35.21 9.73 -20.33
C ALA A 298 34.15 10.81 -20.55
N SER A 299 34.56 12.06 -20.78
CA SER A 299 33.62 13.14 -21.16
C SER A 299 32.80 12.80 -22.40
N ASN A 300 33.37 12.05 -23.33
CA ASN A 300 32.68 11.58 -24.52
C ASN A 300 31.52 10.61 -24.18
N ASP A 301 31.65 9.80 -23.13
CA ASP A 301 30.60 8.87 -22.72
C ASP A 301 29.36 9.61 -22.19
N ILE A 302 29.57 10.74 -21.50
CA ILE A 302 28.50 11.64 -21.05
C ILE A 302 27.81 12.26 -22.27
N GLU A 303 28.56 12.72 -23.27
CA GLU A 303 27.98 13.29 -24.50
C GLU A 303 27.18 12.26 -25.30
N LEU A 304 27.68 11.02 -25.43
CA LEU A 304 26.94 9.91 -26.05
C LEU A 304 25.67 9.56 -25.28
N ALA A 305 25.74 9.54 -23.94
CA ALA A 305 24.59 9.29 -23.09
C ALA A 305 23.52 10.38 -23.22
N LEU A 306 23.92 11.65 -23.29
CA LEU A 306 23.01 12.77 -23.55
C LEU A 306 22.33 12.63 -24.92
N ALA A 307 23.09 12.30 -25.96
CA ALA A 307 22.53 12.05 -27.29
C ALA A 307 21.53 10.87 -27.28
N ASP A 308 21.76 9.83 -26.46
CA ASP A 308 20.83 8.72 -26.31
C ASP A 308 19.53 9.13 -25.60
N LEU A 309 19.64 9.95 -24.55
CA LEU A 309 18.49 10.57 -23.88
C LEU A 309 17.68 11.45 -24.83
N ASP A 310 18.33 12.24 -25.67
CA ASP A 310 17.67 13.11 -26.65
C ASP A 310 16.96 12.30 -27.76
N ARG A 311 17.43 11.08 -28.05
CA ARG A 311 16.74 10.12 -28.92
C ARG A 311 15.54 9.42 -28.25
N GLY A 312 15.25 9.72 -26.99
CA GLY A 312 14.08 9.20 -26.27
C GLY A 312 14.33 7.97 -25.41
N TYR A 313 15.57 7.69 -25.01
CA TYR A 313 15.88 6.60 -24.08
C TYR A 313 14.97 6.60 -22.82
N PRO A 314 14.47 5.44 -22.35
CA PRO A 314 14.66 4.09 -22.92
C PRO A 314 13.64 3.70 -24.00
N LEU A 315 12.59 4.50 -24.22
CA LEU A 315 11.45 4.14 -25.08
C LEU A 315 11.67 4.44 -26.57
N TYR A 316 12.64 5.30 -26.89
CA TYR A 316 12.99 5.71 -28.25
C TYR A 316 11.80 6.19 -29.10
N GLY A 317 10.85 6.90 -28.47
CA GLY A 317 9.67 7.44 -29.15
C GLY A 317 8.49 6.48 -29.29
N GLU A 318 8.49 5.33 -28.61
CA GLU A 318 7.31 4.47 -28.52
C GLU A 318 6.12 5.19 -27.87
N ASN A 319 4.99 5.24 -28.58
CA ASN A 319 3.72 5.75 -28.06
C ASN A 319 3.01 4.63 -27.30
N LEU A 320 2.94 4.76 -25.98
CA LEU A 320 2.35 3.76 -25.11
C LEU A 320 0.84 4.05 -24.93
N THR A 321 -0.02 3.09 -25.28
CA THR A 321 -1.46 3.20 -25.04
C THR A 321 -1.96 2.07 -24.13
N PRO A 322 -2.95 2.32 -23.23
CA PRO A 322 -3.46 1.30 -22.30
C PRO A 322 -4.00 0.02 -22.97
N GLY A 323 -4.54 0.12 -24.19
CA GLY A 323 -5.14 -1.02 -24.90
C GLY A 323 -4.13 -2.03 -25.48
N GLN A 324 -2.88 -1.62 -25.68
CA GLN A 324 -1.84 -2.43 -26.36
C GLN A 324 -1.04 -3.33 -25.41
N LEU A 325 -1.31 -3.28 -24.10
CA LEU A 325 -0.45 -3.91 -23.09
C LEU A 325 -0.39 -5.42 -23.22
N ARG A 326 -1.54 -6.10 -23.13
CA ARG A 326 -1.58 -7.56 -23.20
C ARG A 326 -1.03 -8.07 -24.52
N GLU A 327 -1.28 -7.34 -25.60
CA GLU A 327 -0.71 -7.65 -26.91
C GLU A 327 0.81 -7.49 -26.90
N SER A 328 1.34 -6.40 -26.35
CA SER A 328 2.78 -6.15 -26.26
C SER A 328 3.49 -7.14 -25.33
N GLU A 329 2.88 -7.50 -24.18
CA GLU A 329 3.39 -8.51 -23.26
C GLU A 329 3.42 -9.89 -23.95
N PHE A 330 2.32 -10.27 -24.59
CA PHE A 330 2.24 -11.52 -25.34
C PHE A 330 3.26 -11.57 -26.48
N LYS A 331 3.40 -10.48 -27.26
CA LYS A 331 4.39 -10.36 -28.33
C LYS A 331 5.82 -10.46 -27.80
N ALA A 332 6.12 -9.84 -26.65
CA ALA A 332 7.44 -9.91 -26.03
C ALA A 332 7.83 -11.35 -25.65
N PHE A 333 6.88 -12.22 -25.30
CA PHE A 333 7.16 -13.64 -25.07
C PHE A 333 7.31 -14.44 -26.37
N LEU A 334 6.69 -14.02 -27.47
CA LEU A 334 6.82 -14.69 -28.77
C LEU A 334 8.10 -14.31 -29.53
N GLU A 335 8.60 -13.10 -29.32
CA GLU A 335 9.81 -12.61 -29.96
C GLU A 335 11.07 -13.28 -29.40
N VAL A 336 11.97 -13.72 -30.30
CA VAL A 336 13.31 -14.17 -29.89
C VAL A 336 14.17 -12.93 -29.72
N LEU A 337 14.45 -12.57 -28.46
CA LEU A 337 15.26 -11.41 -28.12
C LEU A 337 16.76 -11.76 -28.27
N PRO A 338 17.47 -11.20 -29.27
CA PRO A 338 18.88 -11.53 -29.52
C PRO A 338 19.77 -10.93 -28.42
N ASP A 339 20.89 -11.60 -28.15
CA ASP A 339 21.93 -11.15 -27.22
C ASP A 339 21.43 -10.80 -25.81
N GLN A 340 20.42 -11.54 -25.34
CA GLN A 340 19.90 -11.40 -23.97
C GLN A 340 20.95 -11.78 -22.94
N ARG A 341 21.16 -10.87 -21.98
CA ARG A 341 21.99 -11.13 -20.81
C ARG A 341 21.13 -11.65 -19.66
N GLU A 342 21.76 -12.42 -18.77
CA GLU A 342 21.08 -13.02 -17.60
C GLU A 342 20.64 -11.97 -16.57
N ASP A 343 21.23 -10.77 -16.61
CA ASP A 343 20.92 -9.68 -15.69
C ASP A 343 19.75 -8.78 -16.14
N GLU A 344 19.20 -8.99 -17.34
CA GLU A 344 18.03 -8.26 -17.86
C GLU A 344 16.77 -8.53 -17.03
N ASP A 345 15.83 -7.58 -17.05
CA ASP A 345 14.60 -7.64 -16.25
C ASP A 345 13.56 -8.60 -16.89
N LEU A 346 13.74 -8.99 -18.15
CA LEU A 346 13.03 -10.09 -18.83
C LEU A 346 14.05 -10.97 -19.58
N VAL A 347 14.12 -12.26 -19.21
CA VAL A 347 14.99 -13.25 -19.85
C VAL A 347 14.15 -14.45 -20.27
N THR A 348 14.17 -14.76 -21.56
CA THR A 348 13.27 -15.74 -22.19
C THR A 348 14.05 -16.71 -23.07
N ARG A 349 13.74 -18.00 -22.97
CA ARG A 349 14.32 -19.06 -23.79
C ARG A 349 13.19 -19.75 -24.54
N ASN A 350 13.16 -19.57 -25.85
CA ASN A 350 12.21 -20.27 -26.70
C ASN A 350 12.58 -21.76 -26.74
N ARG A 351 11.65 -22.62 -26.30
CA ARG A 351 11.77 -24.08 -26.26
C ARG A 351 10.75 -24.77 -27.17
N SER A 352 10.16 -24.03 -28.10
CA SER A 352 9.08 -24.53 -28.97
C SER A 352 9.57 -25.59 -29.97
N ASN A 353 10.87 -25.63 -30.27
CA ASN A 353 11.45 -26.67 -31.14
C ASN A 353 11.60 -27.98 -30.36
N GLU A 354 12.27 -27.90 -29.20
CA GLU A 354 12.46 -29.03 -28.30
C GLU A 354 11.11 -29.61 -27.85
N TRP A 355 10.10 -28.75 -27.63
CA TRP A 355 8.73 -29.19 -27.33
C TRP A 355 8.11 -30.02 -28.45
N ARG A 356 8.26 -29.59 -29.71
CA ARG A 356 7.71 -30.30 -30.88
C ARG A 356 8.43 -31.62 -31.13
N GLU A 357 9.73 -31.69 -30.84
CA GLU A 357 10.50 -32.93 -30.95
C GLU A 357 9.94 -34.05 -30.05
N LEU A 358 9.33 -33.71 -28.90
CA LEU A 358 8.66 -34.70 -28.03
C LEU A 358 7.49 -35.41 -28.71
N ALA A 359 6.76 -34.76 -29.62
CA ALA A 359 5.69 -35.44 -30.36
C ALA A 359 6.23 -36.48 -31.36
N SER A 360 7.43 -36.23 -31.90
CA SER A 360 8.10 -37.09 -32.89
C SER A 360 8.94 -38.22 -32.30
N ALA A 361 9.14 -38.27 -30.99
CA ALA A 361 9.90 -39.35 -30.35
C ALA A 361 9.19 -40.71 -30.51
N GLU A 362 9.98 -41.78 -30.73
CA GLU A 362 9.47 -43.13 -31.02
C GLU A 362 8.59 -43.69 -29.89
N ASP A 363 8.85 -43.28 -28.64
CA ASP A 363 8.12 -43.71 -27.44
C ASP A 363 6.85 -42.88 -27.13
N SER A 364 6.52 -41.89 -27.95
CA SER A 364 5.41 -40.96 -27.64
C SER A 364 4.03 -41.56 -27.94
N ASN A 365 3.26 -41.83 -26.88
CA ASN A 365 1.86 -42.26 -26.99
C ASN A 365 0.97 -41.15 -27.60
N SER A 366 -0.15 -41.55 -28.20
CA SER A 366 -1.15 -40.68 -28.84
C SER A 366 -1.67 -39.53 -27.97
N GLU A 367 -1.71 -39.69 -26.65
CA GLU A 367 -2.11 -38.62 -25.73
C GLU A 367 -1.05 -37.53 -25.63
N VAL A 368 0.23 -37.89 -25.57
CA VAL A 368 1.35 -36.93 -25.50
C VAL A 368 1.39 -36.07 -26.75
N ARG A 369 1.19 -36.67 -27.93
CA ARG A 369 1.13 -35.93 -29.20
C ARG A 369 0.01 -34.89 -29.20
N LYS A 370 -1.19 -35.24 -28.74
CA LYS A 370 -2.31 -34.29 -28.61
C LYS A 370 -1.97 -33.11 -27.70
N PHE A 371 -1.29 -33.35 -26.58
CA PHE A 371 -0.88 -32.26 -25.68
C PHE A 371 0.18 -31.35 -26.32
N VAL A 372 1.16 -31.93 -27.01
CA VAL A 372 2.21 -31.16 -27.70
C VAL A 372 1.60 -30.30 -28.79
N ASP A 373 0.69 -30.84 -29.60
CA ASP A 373 0.04 -30.15 -30.70
C ASP A 373 -0.86 -28.99 -30.24
N CYS A 374 -1.37 -29.02 -29.01
CA CYS A 374 -2.17 -27.93 -28.42
C CYS A 374 -1.33 -26.71 -28.00
N VAL A 375 -0.01 -26.85 -27.88
CA VAL A 375 0.89 -25.78 -27.45
C VAL A 375 1.84 -25.45 -28.60
N ARG A 376 1.60 -24.31 -29.26
CA ARG A 376 2.42 -23.88 -30.38
C ARG A 376 3.71 -23.24 -29.92
N HIS A 377 3.65 -22.49 -28.83
CA HIS A 377 4.77 -21.76 -28.26
C HIS A 377 5.02 -22.20 -26.82
N LEU A 378 6.20 -22.79 -26.58
CA LEU A 378 6.71 -23.06 -25.24
C LEU A 378 7.91 -22.15 -24.97
N VAL A 379 7.75 -21.23 -24.02
CA VAL A 379 8.82 -20.28 -23.67
C VAL A 379 9.12 -20.39 -22.19
N ARG A 380 10.37 -20.75 -21.87
CA ARG A 380 10.86 -20.73 -20.50
C ARG A 380 11.28 -19.30 -20.15
N VAL A 381 10.82 -18.81 -19.02
CA VAL A 381 11.09 -17.47 -18.52
C VAL A 381 12.04 -17.61 -17.33
N ASP A 382 13.33 -17.33 -17.58
CA ASP A 382 14.39 -17.43 -16.57
C ASP A 382 14.36 -16.25 -15.60
N ARG A 383 13.82 -15.11 -16.03
CA ARG A 383 13.65 -13.93 -15.20
C ARG A 383 12.55 -13.06 -15.74
N LEU A 384 11.68 -12.59 -14.85
CA LEU A 384 10.58 -11.69 -15.15
C LEU A 384 10.44 -10.67 -14.04
N LYS A 385 10.59 -9.40 -14.39
CA LYS A 385 10.25 -8.28 -13.52
C LYS A 385 8.81 -7.86 -13.77
N ALA A 386 8.06 -7.74 -12.69
CA ALA A 386 6.76 -7.09 -12.67
C ALA A 386 6.79 -5.94 -11.66
N VAL A 387 6.07 -4.86 -11.94
CA VAL A 387 5.86 -3.78 -10.98
C VAL A 387 4.44 -3.90 -10.47
N LYS A 388 4.30 -4.12 -9.16
CA LYS A 388 3.00 -4.10 -8.49
C LYS A 388 2.79 -2.70 -7.93
N VAL A 389 1.74 -2.02 -8.38
CA VAL A 389 1.35 -0.66 -7.98
C VAL A 389 0.12 -0.73 -7.09
N PHE A 390 0.18 -0.13 -5.91
CA PHE A 390 -0.95 0.01 -5.00
C PHE A 390 -1.77 1.24 -5.38
N LYS A 391 -3.00 1.00 -5.83
CA LYS A 391 -3.94 2.04 -6.29
C LYS A 391 -4.83 2.56 -5.17
N GLY A 392 -4.90 1.85 -4.04
CA GLY A 392 -5.76 2.21 -2.93
C GLY A 392 -6.46 1.00 -2.32
N PHE A 393 -7.61 1.23 -1.68
CA PHE A 393 -8.39 0.18 -1.06
C PHE A 393 -9.89 0.51 -1.06
N ASN A 394 -10.71 -0.53 -0.91
CA ASN A 394 -12.16 -0.42 -0.77
C ASN A 394 -12.59 -0.99 0.59
N ARG A 395 -13.77 -0.60 1.06
CA ARG A 395 -14.44 -1.18 2.23
C ARG A 395 -15.89 -1.51 1.89
N LEU A 396 -16.45 -2.50 2.56
CA LEU A 396 -17.85 -2.92 2.39
C LEU A 396 -18.27 -3.22 0.93
N GLY A 397 -17.32 -3.58 0.06
CA GLY A 397 -17.61 -3.79 -1.36
C GLY A 397 -17.99 -2.52 -2.12
N GLY A 398 -17.67 -1.34 -1.59
CA GLY A 398 -17.89 -0.06 -2.28
C GLY A 398 -17.14 0.02 -3.61
N GLU A 399 -17.72 0.75 -4.55
CA GLU A 399 -17.19 0.92 -5.91
C GLU A 399 -16.04 1.93 -5.96
N GLN A 400 -16.03 2.92 -5.06
CA GLN A 400 -15.00 3.94 -5.00
C GLN A 400 -13.72 3.41 -4.34
N ILE A 401 -12.60 3.59 -5.04
CA ILE A 401 -11.27 3.30 -4.52
C ILE A 401 -10.81 4.50 -3.69
N VAL A 402 -10.46 4.25 -2.43
CA VAL A 402 -9.78 5.26 -1.60
C VAL A 402 -8.29 5.25 -1.96
N PRO A 403 -7.76 6.36 -2.49
CA PRO A 403 -6.35 6.44 -2.90
C PRO A 403 -5.39 6.33 -1.70
N PRO A 404 -4.13 5.93 -1.92
CA PRO A 404 -3.10 5.87 -0.88
C PRO A 404 -2.76 7.24 -0.30
N ASP A 405 -2.98 8.29 -1.07
CA ASP A 405 -3.04 9.68 -0.64
C ASP A 405 -4.50 10.15 -0.66
N ILE A 406 -5.08 10.32 0.52
CA ILE A 406 -6.51 10.64 0.68
C ILE A 406 -6.84 12.09 0.26
N VAL A 407 -5.85 12.99 0.30
CA VAL A 407 -6.08 14.41 -0.01
C VAL A 407 -5.67 14.74 -1.45
N GLY A 408 -4.74 13.97 -2.03
CA GLY A 408 -4.30 14.13 -3.42
C GLY A 408 -3.24 15.23 -3.60
N GLU A 409 -2.35 15.36 -2.62
CA GLU A 409 -1.25 16.34 -2.61
C GLU A 409 0.07 15.76 -3.13
N THR A 410 0.16 14.43 -3.26
CA THR A 410 1.35 13.71 -3.72
C THR A 410 1.29 13.42 -5.21
N ASP A 411 2.47 13.42 -5.83
CA ASP A 411 2.70 13.12 -7.23
C ASP A 411 3.18 11.68 -7.46
N TRP A 412 2.97 10.78 -6.49
CA TRP A 412 3.53 9.43 -6.52
C TRP A 412 2.64 8.36 -5.87
N LEU A 413 2.75 7.12 -6.36
CA LEU A 413 2.06 5.94 -5.84
C LEU A 413 3.04 4.89 -5.30
N PRO A 414 2.68 4.18 -4.21
CA PRO A 414 3.47 3.06 -3.70
C PRO A 414 3.49 1.90 -4.70
N ALA A 415 4.68 1.45 -5.03
CA ALA A 415 4.91 0.34 -5.95
C ALA A 415 6.07 -0.53 -5.46
N ILE A 416 6.15 -1.79 -5.89
CA ILE A 416 7.30 -2.65 -5.62
C ILE A 416 7.70 -3.39 -6.89
N GLU A 417 9.01 -3.60 -7.04
CA GLU A 417 9.55 -4.52 -8.04
C GLU A 417 9.41 -5.96 -7.52
N LEU A 418 8.77 -6.81 -8.30
CA LEU A 418 8.67 -8.25 -8.09
C LEU A 418 9.47 -8.95 -9.18
N TYR A 419 10.23 -9.97 -8.79
CA TYR A 419 10.96 -10.82 -9.73
C TYR A 419 10.44 -12.25 -9.60
N GLY A 420 10.33 -12.93 -10.72
CA GLY A 420 9.92 -14.32 -10.77
C GLY A 420 10.46 -15.05 -12.00
N GLU A 421 10.12 -16.32 -12.07
CA GLU A 421 10.43 -17.25 -13.15
C GLU A 421 9.13 -17.92 -13.61
N GLY A 422 9.11 -18.53 -14.78
CA GLY A 422 7.90 -19.19 -15.23
C GLY A 422 7.98 -19.87 -16.59
N ILE A 423 6.81 -20.31 -17.06
CA ILE A 423 6.62 -20.92 -18.37
C ILE A 423 5.46 -20.19 -19.04
N PHE A 424 5.67 -19.74 -20.27
CA PHE A 424 4.64 -19.17 -21.12
C PHE A 424 4.23 -20.20 -22.18
N LEU A 425 2.91 -20.38 -22.32
CA LEU A 425 2.26 -21.31 -23.23
C LEU A 425 1.29 -20.53 -24.11
N ALA A 426 1.35 -20.71 -25.43
CA ALA A 426 0.42 -20.11 -26.38
C ALA A 426 0.14 -21.00 -27.59
#